data_AF-A0AAD9C1A6-F1
#
_entry.id   AF-A0AAD9C1A6-F1
#
_cell.length_a   1.000
_cell.length_b   1.000
_cell.length_c   1.000
_cell.angle_alpha   90.00
_cell.angle_beta   90.00
_cell.angle_gamma   90.00
#
_symmetry.space_group_name_H-M   'P 1'
#
loop_
_entity.id
_entity.type
_entity.pdbx_description
1 polymer ?
#
loop_
_entity_poly.entity_id
_entity_poly.type
_entity_poly.pdbx_seq_one_letter_code
_entity_poly.pdbx_strand_id
1 'polypeptide(L)'
;MYRPGRNKWEVECTVCKACTYVSVSKGTGDLKAHMDTDKHRKAVQDTIDIDLENIMFKIYQYFHIYTVHTESLKEYCDFVDIEYRRMLSHSKTRWLSLFPGIERMIQMFPALKAFFLSQQKPPIVIKKFFENEFSEIYLWHMHSLMSAFHTHIQDMEKEKNSIMEVKKIMNSIHTILLERKSNNFMSLKVKGLLAQKRSDGLGKEYDQFCADVQGLYSMEYLEKWMTPMEEFSTFTWMDLSEPPEWNDVEACIKFLGEKGVVIDDVKCFDQVTNLKRFTERCNRDEEFSGLQVHQKWTKYFAKAKSIACYSELLKIAQFVFALSSHNANVERVFSLMQSQWTKERNQLSVESLKGILFVQYNLKDMSCKDFHAYLLSNRKLLGKISSTAKYRWADKEDEEEKQDEED
;
A
#
# COMPACT_ATOMS: atom_id res chain seq x y z
N MET A 1 -11.01 15.85 -13.36
CA MET A 1 -10.42 16.98 -12.59
C MET A 1 -9.97 18.21 -13.39
N TYR A 2 -9.54 18.11 -14.67
CA TYR A 2 -9.16 19.29 -15.45
C TYR A 2 -9.92 19.38 -16.78
N ARG A 3 -10.26 20.59 -17.22
CA ARG A 3 -10.82 20.87 -18.56
C ARG A 3 -9.90 21.83 -19.32
N PRO A 4 -10.01 21.93 -20.66
CA PRO A 4 -9.23 22.88 -21.44
C PRO A 4 -9.33 24.30 -20.84
N GLY A 5 -8.18 24.92 -20.61
CA GLY A 5 -8.11 26.26 -20.04
C GLY A 5 -8.35 27.33 -21.10
N ARG A 6 -8.04 28.58 -20.75
CA ARG A 6 -8.25 29.74 -21.64
C ARG A 6 -7.38 29.70 -22.90
N ASN A 7 -6.29 28.94 -22.86
CA ASN A 7 -5.37 28.77 -23.98
C ASN A 7 -4.72 27.38 -23.92
N LYS A 8 -3.98 27.03 -24.97
CA LYS A 8 -3.31 25.72 -25.12
C LYS A 8 -2.27 25.37 -24.05
N TRP A 9 -1.85 26.32 -23.22
CA TRP A 9 -0.86 26.15 -22.16
C TRP A 9 -1.46 26.21 -20.75
N GLU A 10 -2.79 26.24 -20.65
CA GLU A 10 -3.51 26.23 -19.39
C GLU A 10 -4.56 25.13 -19.40
N VAL A 11 -4.79 24.55 -18.23
CA VAL A 11 -5.92 23.66 -17.95
C VAL A 11 -6.65 24.17 -16.71
N GLU A 12 -7.98 24.20 -16.75
CA GLU A 12 -8.77 24.61 -15.60
C GLU A 12 -9.01 23.41 -14.69
N CYS A 13 -8.64 23.55 -13.41
CA CYS A 13 -8.96 22.59 -12.38
C CYS A 13 -10.42 22.73 -11.96
N THR A 14 -11.23 21.70 -12.25
CA THR A 14 -12.67 21.65 -11.94
C THR A 14 -12.95 21.35 -10.46
N VAL A 15 -11.92 21.03 -9.68
CA VAL A 15 -12.03 20.67 -8.26
C VAL A 15 -11.66 21.84 -7.35
N CYS A 16 -10.73 22.70 -7.77
CA CYS A 16 -10.51 23.98 -7.11
C CYS A 16 -11.67 24.95 -7.39
N LYS A 17 -11.78 26.04 -6.61
CA LYS A 17 -12.72 27.14 -6.89
C LYS A 17 -12.74 27.50 -8.39
N ALA A 18 -13.94 27.79 -8.91
CA ALA A 18 -14.16 28.14 -10.32
C ALA A 18 -13.11 29.15 -10.83
N CYS A 19 -12.66 28.98 -12.07
CA CYS A 19 -11.59 29.77 -12.71
C CYS A 19 -10.19 29.53 -12.13
N THR A 20 -9.91 28.38 -11.52
CA THR A 20 -8.53 28.00 -11.15
C THR A 20 -7.82 27.36 -12.33
N TYR A 21 -6.98 28.13 -13.01
CA TYR A 21 -6.16 27.67 -14.14
C TYR A 21 -4.76 27.25 -13.68
N VAL A 22 -4.28 26.16 -14.26
CA VAL A 22 -2.96 25.56 -14.02
C VAL A 22 -2.19 25.60 -15.32
N SER A 23 -0.96 26.12 -15.28
CA SER A 23 -0.07 26.06 -16.44
C SER A 23 0.28 24.61 -16.75
N VAL A 24 0.38 24.26 -18.03
CA VAL A 24 0.92 22.97 -18.50
C VAL A 24 2.17 23.17 -19.35
N SER A 25 2.83 24.32 -19.20
CA SER A 25 4.04 24.66 -19.96
C SER A 25 5.19 23.68 -19.71
N LYS A 26 5.25 23.04 -18.53
CA LYS A 26 6.21 21.98 -18.19
C LYS A 26 5.57 20.58 -18.20
N GLY A 27 4.47 20.40 -18.93
CA GLY A 27 3.77 19.13 -19.05
C GLY A 27 3.14 18.65 -17.74
N THR A 28 3.29 17.35 -17.43
CA THR A 28 2.66 16.70 -16.26
C THR A 28 3.24 17.14 -14.91
N GLY A 29 4.41 17.79 -14.90
CA GLY A 29 5.04 18.31 -13.68
C GLY A 29 4.25 19.43 -13.00
N ASP A 30 3.74 20.39 -13.78
CA ASP A 30 2.97 21.52 -13.25
C ASP A 30 1.61 21.08 -12.69
N LEU A 31 0.99 20.08 -13.34
CA LEU A 31 -0.23 19.42 -12.87
C LEU A 31 -0.02 18.71 -11.53
N LYS A 32 1.09 17.97 -11.39
CA LYS A 32 1.43 17.27 -10.15
C LYS A 32 1.70 18.25 -9.02
N ALA A 33 2.48 19.30 -9.29
CA ALA A 33 2.74 20.37 -8.33
C ALA A 33 1.44 21.07 -7.87
N HIS A 34 0.49 21.29 -8.78
CA HIS A 34 -0.82 21.85 -8.43
C HIS A 34 -1.63 20.93 -7.51
N MET A 35 -1.66 19.62 -7.79
CA MET A 35 -2.36 18.63 -6.96
C MET A 35 -1.85 18.60 -5.51
N ASP A 36 -0.56 18.89 -5.32
CA ASP A 36 0.08 18.93 -4.01
C ASP A 36 -0.08 20.27 -3.26
N THR A 37 -0.71 21.29 -3.88
CA THR A 37 -0.95 22.58 -3.22
C THR A 37 -1.98 22.46 -2.11
N ASP A 38 -1.81 23.23 -1.02
CA ASP A 38 -2.78 23.29 0.07
C ASP A 38 -4.16 23.77 -0.39
N LYS A 39 -4.21 24.62 -1.43
CA LYS A 39 -5.47 25.07 -2.03
C LYS A 39 -6.22 23.91 -2.68
N HIS A 40 -5.51 23.08 -3.43
CA HIS A 40 -6.09 21.92 -4.10
C HIS A 40 -6.49 20.84 -3.09
N ARG A 41 -5.62 20.56 -2.12
CA ARG A 41 -5.91 19.63 -1.03
C ARG A 41 -7.14 20.07 -0.22
N LYS A 42 -7.26 21.36 0.10
CA LYS A 42 -8.46 21.90 0.75
C LYS A 42 -9.71 21.77 -0.12
N ALA A 43 -9.63 22.08 -1.41
CA ALA A 43 -10.78 21.98 -2.29
C ALA A 43 -11.24 20.52 -2.53
N VAL A 44 -10.33 19.54 -2.46
CA VAL A 44 -10.64 18.10 -2.41
C VAL A 44 -11.22 17.71 -1.05
N GLN A 45 -10.72 18.30 0.04
CA GLN A 45 -11.30 18.11 1.37
C GLN A 45 -12.71 18.71 1.47
N ASP A 46 -12.98 19.84 0.80
CA ASP A 46 -14.29 20.52 0.77
C ASP A 46 -15.38 19.71 0.04
N THR A 47 -15.06 18.55 -0.56
CA THR A 47 -16.05 17.60 -1.11
C THR A 47 -16.70 16.71 -0.04
N ILE A 48 -16.19 16.72 1.19
CA ILE A 48 -16.76 16.09 2.38
C ILE A 48 -16.66 17.14 3.50
N ASP A 49 -17.76 17.56 4.10
CA ASP A 49 -17.73 18.62 5.14
C ASP A 49 -16.95 18.20 6.42
N ILE A 50 -16.47 16.94 6.50
CA ILE A 50 -15.78 16.35 7.64
C ILE A 50 -14.45 15.67 7.22
N ASP A 51 -13.32 16.31 7.56
CA ASP A 51 -11.96 15.74 7.44
C ASP A 51 -11.67 14.77 8.60
N LEU A 52 -12.15 13.53 8.49
CA LEU A 52 -12.06 12.52 9.53
C LEU A 52 -10.62 12.15 9.92
N GLU A 53 -9.70 12.08 8.96
CA GLU A 53 -8.28 11.80 9.23
C GLU A 53 -7.66 12.86 10.16
N ASN A 54 -7.94 14.14 9.87
CA ASN A 54 -7.44 15.26 10.67
C ASN A 54 -8.10 15.33 12.05
N ILE A 55 -9.39 15.03 12.14
CA ILE A 55 -10.10 14.94 13.42
C ILE A 55 -9.50 13.83 14.29
N MET A 56 -9.32 12.64 13.73
CA MET A 56 -8.67 11.52 14.42
C MET A 56 -7.27 11.88 14.90
N PHE A 57 -6.47 12.51 14.05
CA PHE A 57 -5.13 12.95 14.39
C PHE A 57 -5.13 13.97 15.55
N LYS A 58 -6.01 14.98 15.50
CA LYS A 58 -6.13 15.99 16.56
C LYS A 58 -6.61 15.41 17.88
N ILE A 59 -7.57 14.48 17.85
CA ILE A 59 -8.02 13.76 19.05
C ILE A 59 -6.87 12.94 19.63
N TYR A 60 -6.14 12.19 18.80
CA TYR A 60 -4.98 11.44 19.25
C TYR A 60 -3.94 12.36 19.92
N GLN A 61 -3.56 13.47 19.27
CA GLN A 61 -2.60 14.42 19.84
C GLN A 61 -3.08 15.02 21.16
N TYR A 62 -4.37 15.34 21.28
CA TYR A 62 -4.95 15.94 22.48
C TYR A 62 -4.73 15.07 23.74
N PHE A 63 -4.87 13.75 23.60
CA PHE A 63 -4.66 12.80 24.70
C PHE A 63 -3.21 12.32 24.81
N HIS A 64 -2.47 12.25 23.69
CA HIS A 64 -1.09 11.79 23.69
C HIS A 64 -0.13 12.78 24.38
N ILE A 65 -0.37 14.08 24.22
CA ILE A 65 0.50 15.13 24.79
C ILE A 65 0.31 15.26 26.31
N TYR A 66 -0.93 15.15 26.79
CA TYR A 66 -1.28 15.39 28.19
C TYR A 66 -1.96 14.18 28.82
N THR A 67 -1.25 13.49 29.71
CA THR A 67 -1.76 12.30 30.43
C THR A 67 -2.98 12.62 31.29
N VAL A 68 -3.07 13.83 31.86
CA VAL A 68 -4.22 14.29 32.66
C VAL A 68 -5.53 14.22 31.87
N HIS A 69 -5.51 14.56 30.57
CA HIS A 69 -6.70 14.43 29.73
C HIS A 69 -7.12 12.98 29.54
N THR A 70 -6.15 12.04 29.53
CA THR A 70 -6.43 10.61 29.40
C THR A 70 -7.11 10.07 30.65
N GLU A 71 -6.65 10.45 31.84
CA GLU A 71 -7.31 10.04 33.09
C GLU A 71 -8.71 10.62 33.20
N SER A 72 -8.89 11.90 32.88
CA SER A 72 -10.23 12.50 32.84
C SER A 72 -11.15 11.80 31.83
N LEU A 73 -10.67 11.44 30.63
CA LEU A 73 -11.48 10.69 29.66
C LEU A 73 -11.98 9.34 30.21
N LYS A 74 -11.20 8.64 31.06
CA LYS A 74 -11.64 7.37 31.65
C LYS A 74 -12.86 7.55 32.54
N GLU A 75 -12.95 8.66 33.28
CA GLU A 75 -14.14 8.98 34.08
C GLU A 75 -15.40 9.09 33.20
N TYR A 76 -15.27 9.63 31.97
CA TYR A 76 -16.37 9.66 31.01
C TYR A 76 -16.65 8.30 30.38
N CYS A 77 -15.64 7.44 30.22
CA CYS A 77 -15.84 6.05 29.81
C CYS A 77 -16.67 5.28 30.84
N ASP A 78 -16.33 5.42 32.13
CA ASP A 78 -17.09 4.81 33.23
C ASP A 78 -18.51 5.38 33.29
N PHE A 79 -18.68 6.70 33.09
CA PHE A 79 -19.99 7.36 33.07
C PHE A 79 -20.92 6.87 31.95
N VAL A 80 -20.39 6.62 30.75
CA VAL A 80 -21.18 6.14 29.59
C VAL A 80 -21.16 4.62 29.43
N ASP A 81 -20.66 3.89 30.44
CA ASP A 81 -20.57 2.43 30.49
C ASP A 81 -19.85 1.81 29.27
N ILE A 82 -18.66 2.33 28.97
CA ILE A 82 -17.77 1.76 27.95
C ILE A 82 -16.37 1.49 28.51
N GLU A 83 -15.72 0.44 28.00
CA GLU A 83 -14.33 0.15 28.33
C GLU A 83 -13.39 1.20 27.70
N TYR A 84 -12.50 1.79 28.50
CA TYR A 84 -11.48 2.69 27.98
C TYR A 84 -10.56 1.98 26.98
N ARG A 85 -10.36 2.61 25.82
CA ARG A 85 -9.44 2.14 24.80
C ARG A 85 -8.55 3.28 24.32
N ARG A 86 -7.24 3.08 24.38
CA ARG A 86 -6.24 4.08 23.96
C ARG A 86 -6.48 4.51 22.50
N MET A 87 -6.53 5.82 22.24
CA MET A 87 -6.66 6.31 20.86
C MET A 87 -5.47 5.88 20.01
N LEU A 88 -5.75 5.47 18.77
CA LEU A 88 -4.72 5.08 17.82
C LEU A 88 -4.28 6.28 16.98
N SER A 89 -2.98 6.35 16.71
CA SER A 89 -2.44 7.34 15.78
C SER A 89 -2.64 6.86 14.35
N HIS A 90 -2.97 7.79 13.46
CA HIS A 90 -2.98 7.57 12.02
C HIS A 90 -2.00 8.55 11.37
N SER A 91 -1.22 8.07 10.41
CA SER A 91 -0.41 8.91 9.51
C SER A 91 -0.92 8.75 8.08
N LYS A 92 -0.99 9.86 7.34
CA LYS A 92 -1.46 9.88 5.93
C LYS A 92 -0.71 8.92 5.00
N THR A 93 0.52 8.56 5.36
CA THR A 93 1.39 7.63 4.61
C THR A 93 1.23 6.17 5.00
N ARG A 94 0.37 5.82 5.98
CA ARG A 94 0.15 4.44 6.45
C ARG A 94 -1.33 4.09 6.39
N TRP A 95 -1.79 3.71 5.20
CA TRP A 95 -3.22 3.51 4.93
C TRP A 95 -3.85 2.43 5.81
N LEU A 96 -3.11 1.37 6.15
CA LEU A 96 -3.58 0.30 7.05
C LEU A 96 -3.91 0.77 8.48
N SER A 97 -3.41 1.92 8.92
CA SER A 97 -3.68 2.44 10.26
C SER A 97 -5.01 3.19 10.38
N LEU A 98 -5.61 3.62 9.25
CA LEU A 98 -6.83 4.42 9.26
C LEU A 98 -8.03 3.59 9.73
N PHE A 99 -8.18 2.37 9.20
CA PHE A 99 -9.31 1.50 9.52
C PHE A 99 -9.38 1.12 11.02
N PRO A 100 -8.30 0.61 11.67
CA PRO A 100 -8.28 0.40 13.12
C PRO A 100 -8.51 1.69 13.91
N GLY A 101 -8.02 2.83 13.41
CA GLY A 101 -8.24 4.13 14.04
C GLY A 101 -9.70 4.55 14.03
N ILE A 102 -10.41 4.36 12.91
CA ILE A 102 -11.86 4.62 12.79
C ILE A 102 -12.63 3.70 13.73
N GLU A 103 -12.29 2.41 13.74
CA GLU A 103 -12.91 1.43 14.65
C GLU A 103 -12.73 1.85 16.12
N ARG A 104 -11.52 2.27 16.51
CA ARG A 104 -11.25 2.81 17.85
C ARG A 104 -12.07 4.05 18.16
N MET A 105 -12.19 4.97 17.20
CA MET A 105 -12.96 6.20 17.37
C MET A 105 -14.46 5.93 17.52
N ILE A 106 -15.00 4.94 16.80
CA ILE A 106 -16.39 4.48 16.95
C ILE A 106 -16.61 3.88 18.33
N GLN A 107 -15.72 2.99 18.79
CA GLN A 107 -15.81 2.35 20.12
C GLN A 107 -15.81 3.39 21.24
N MET A 108 -14.99 4.44 21.11
CA MET A 108 -14.85 5.50 22.10
C MET A 108 -15.83 6.67 21.89
N PHE A 109 -16.68 6.63 20.85
CA PHE A 109 -17.46 7.79 20.40
C PHE A 109 -18.34 8.41 21.49
N PRO A 110 -19.11 7.63 22.30
CA PRO A 110 -19.96 8.21 23.34
C PRO A 110 -19.16 8.97 24.41
N ALA A 111 -18.07 8.38 24.91
CA ALA A 111 -17.20 9.02 25.90
C ALA A 111 -16.49 10.25 25.34
N LEU A 112 -15.97 10.17 24.10
CA LEU A 112 -15.32 11.30 23.44
C LEU A 112 -16.29 12.47 23.22
N LYS A 113 -17.53 12.17 22.79
CA LYS A 113 -18.58 13.19 22.62
C LYS A 113 -18.88 13.87 23.95
N ALA A 114 -19.14 13.12 25.01
CA ALA A 114 -19.43 13.66 26.34
C ALA A 114 -18.24 14.47 26.90
N PHE A 115 -17.02 13.96 26.75
CA PHE A 115 -15.80 14.61 27.20
C PHE A 115 -15.61 15.96 26.49
N PHE A 116 -15.56 15.99 25.15
CA PHE A 116 -15.23 17.21 24.42
C PHE A 116 -16.33 18.27 24.47
N LEU A 117 -17.61 17.88 24.58
CA LEU A 117 -18.71 18.83 24.73
C LEU A 117 -18.80 19.45 26.12
N SER A 118 -18.25 18.81 27.15
CA SER A 118 -18.22 19.34 28.52
C SER A 118 -16.97 20.17 28.84
N GLN A 119 -15.91 20.09 28.01
CA GLN A 119 -14.74 20.92 28.19
C GLN A 119 -15.07 22.42 28.03
N GLN A 120 -14.43 23.29 28.82
CA GLN A 120 -14.58 24.74 28.68
C GLN A 120 -13.97 25.29 27.39
N LYS A 121 -12.83 24.75 26.97
CA LYS A 121 -12.06 25.21 25.80
C LYS A 121 -11.57 24.05 24.92
N PRO A 122 -12.45 23.20 24.38
CA PRO A 122 -12.06 22.15 23.46
C PRO A 122 -11.57 22.74 22.13
N PRO A 123 -10.71 22.02 21.37
CA PRO A 123 -10.36 22.43 20.02
C PRO A 123 -11.61 22.58 19.15
N ILE A 124 -11.79 23.76 18.51
CA ILE A 124 -13.02 24.15 17.80
C ILE A 124 -13.45 23.09 16.76
N VAL A 125 -12.49 22.55 16.01
CA VAL A 125 -12.77 21.54 14.97
C VAL A 125 -13.33 20.25 15.57
N ILE A 126 -12.80 19.82 16.72
CA ILE A 126 -13.28 18.61 17.42
C ILE A 126 -14.66 18.86 18.02
N LYS A 127 -14.88 20.05 18.61
CA LYS A 127 -16.18 20.44 19.14
C LYS A 127 -17.26 20.44 18.04
N LYS A 128 -17.02 21.12 16.92
CA LYS A 128 -17.93 21.13 15.76
C LYS A 128 -18.24 19.73 15.24
N PHE A 129 -17.24 18.84 15.22
CA PHE A 129 -17.46 17.45 14.85
C PHE A 129 -18.43 16.76 15.82
N PHE A 130 -18.23 16.85 17.13
CA PHE A 130 -19.14 16.20 18.09
C PHE A 130 -20.51 16.87 18.24
N GLU A 131 -20.64 18.15 17.87
CA GLU A 131 -21.92 18.87 17.77
C GLU A 131 -22.73 18.47 16.52
N ASN A 132 -22.08 17.98 15.46
CA ASN A 132 -22.76 17.54 14.26
C ASN A 132 -23.41 16.16 14.48
N GLU A 133 -24.73 16.11 14.32
CA GLU A 133 -25.57 14.93 14.50
C GLU A 133 -25.30 13.80 13.48
N PHE A 134 -24.60 14.09 12.38
CA PHE A 134 -24.22 13.13 11.34
C PHE A 134 -22.80 12.59 11.51
N SER A 135 -21.98 13.13 12.41
CA SER A 135 -20.58 12.74 12.56
C SER A 135 -20.36 11.26 12.85
N GLU A 136 -21.21 10.66 13.68
CA GLU A 136 -21.15 9.21 13.93
C GLU A 136 -21.53 8.41 12.67
N ILE A 137 -22.49 8.92 11.89
CA ILE A 137 -22.96 8.29 10.65
C ILE A 137 -21.83 8.31 9.60
N TYR A 138 -21.09 9.42 9.48
CA TYR A 138 -19.89 9.50 8.64
C TYR A 138 -18.82 8.50 9.08
N LEU A 139 -18.57 8.34 10.39
CA LEU A 139 -17.63 7.33 10.89
C LEU A 139 -18.05 5.91 10.51
N TRP A 140 -19.33 5.56 10.70
CA TRP A 140 -19.86 4.24 10.32
C TRP A 140 -19.79 3.99 8.81
N HIS A 141 -20.03 5.03 7.99
CA HIS A 141 -19.88 4.93 6.55
C HIS A 141 -18.41 4.71 6.16
N MET A 142 -17.50 5.50 6.71
CA MET A 142 -16.07 5.36 6.46
C MET A 142 -15.52 4.03 6.96
N HIS A 143 -16.01 3.50 8.08
CA HIS A 143 -15.68 2.16 8.53
C HIS A 143 -16.06 1.11 7.48
N SER A 144 -17.28 1.18 6.94
CA SER A 144 -17.75 0.28 5.88
C SER A 144 -16.92 0.41 4.59
N LEU A 145 -16.55 1.64 4.21
CA LEU A 145 -15.69 1.90 3.05
C LEU A 145 -14.29 1.33 3.28
N MET A 146 -13.69 1.64 4.42
CA MET A 146 -12.30 1.29 4.73
C MET A 146 -12.11 -0.19 4.99
N SER A 147 -13.12 -0.89 5.49
CA SER A 147 -13.10 -2.35 5.58
C SER A 147 -12.91 -3.00 4.20
N ALA A 148 -13.48 -2.44 3.13
CA ALA A 148 -13.27 -2.96 1.79
C ALA A 148 -11.81 -2.78 1.33
N PHE A 149 -11.21 -1.62 1.59
CA PHE A 149 -9.82 -1.36 1.21
C PHE A 149 -8.81 -2.10 2.08
N HIS A 150 -9.08 -2.27 3.38
CA HIS A 150 -8.11 -2.79 4.34
C HIS A 150 -7.55 -4.14 3.91
N THR A 151 -8.41 -5.11 3.61
CA THR A 151 -7.99 -6.45 3.15
C THR A 151 -7.20 -6.38 1.85
N HIS A 152 -7.65 -5.57 0.88
CA HIS A 152 -6.98 -5.45 -0.42
C HIS A 152 -5.60 -4.78 -0.30
N ILE A 153 -5.45 -3.79 0.58
CA ILE A 153 -4.15 -3.15 0.85
C ILE A 153 -3.21 -4.16 1.52
N GLN A 154 -3.70 -4.95 2.49
CA GLN A 154 -2.92 -6.03 3.10
C GLN A 154 -2.44 -7.05 2.06
N ASP A 155 -3.33 -7.44 1.14
CA ASP A 155 -2.97 -8.33 0.05
C ASP A 155 -1.96 -7.70 -0.89
N MET A 156 -2.10 -6.41 -1.23
CA MET A 156 -1.21 -5.68 -2.13
C MET A 156 0.20 -5.47 -1.53
N GLU A 157 0.31 -5.32 -0.21
CA GLU A 157 1.59 -5.12 0.48
C GLU A 157 2.38 -6.42 0.72
N LYS A 158 1.89 -7.59 0.29
CA LYS A 158 2.63 -8.87 0.38
C LYS A 158 3.94 -8.81 -0.41
N GLU A 159 5.05 -9.21 0.21
CA GLU A 159 6.44 -9.02 -0.27
C GLU A 159 6.79 -9.60 -1.66
N LYS A 160 6.00 -10.53 -2.16
CA LYS A 160 6.27 -11.27 -3.40
C LYS A 160 5.12 -11.24 -4.40
N ASN A 161 4.30 -10.19 -4.34
CA ASN A 161 3.28 -9.99 -5.34
C ASN A 161 3.92 -9.75 -6.71
N SER A 162 3.37 -10.41 -7.71
CA SER A 162 3.55 -10.11 -9.12
C SER A 162 2.69 -8.91 -9.53
N ILE A 163 3.02 -8.31 -10.69
CA ILE A 163 2.21 -7.24 -11.28
C ILE A 163 0.79 -7.71 -11.62
N MET A 164 0.60 -9.01 -11.87
CA MET A 164 -0.71 -9.66 -12.11
C MET A 164 -1.56 -9.69 -10.85
N GLU A 165 -0.97 -10.06 -9.72
CA GLU A 165 -1.66 -10.04 -8.43
C GLU A 165 -2.08 -8.61 -8.06
N VAL A 166 -1.18 -7.63 -8.21
CA VAL A 166 -1.52 -6.23 -7.96
C VAL A 166 -2.64 -5.75 -8.88
N LYS A 167 -2.57 -6.06 -10.18
CA LYS A 167 -3.62 -5.70 -11.14
C LYS A 167 -4.97 -6.33 -10.76
N LYS A 168 -4.99 -7.61 -10.38
CA LYS A 168 -6.20 -8.33 -9.95
C LYS A 168 -6.82 -7.68 -8.70
N ILE A 169 -5.99 -7.31 -7.72
CA ILE A 169 -6.43 -6.61 -6.51
C ILE A 169 -7.03 -5.24 -6.87
N MET A 170 -6.37 -4.46 -7.72
CA MET A 170 -6.84 -3.14 -8.15
C MET A 170 -8.16 -3.23 -8.93
N ASN A 171 -8.29 -4.21 -9.83
CA ASN A 171 -9.56 -4.49 -10.53
C ASN A 171 -10.69 -4.86 -9.56
N SER A 172 -10.39 -5.67 -8.53
CA SER A 172 -11.37 -6.04 -7.52
C SER A 172 -11.84 -4.83 -6.71
N ILE A 173 -10.92 -3.95 -6.28
CA ILE A 173 -11.25 -2.67 -5.65
C ILE A 173 -12.13 -1.84 -6.58
N HIS A 174 -11.73 -1.70 -7.86
CA HIS A 174 -12.46 -0.92 -8.85
C HIS A 174 -13.91 -1.41 -8.99
N THR A 175 -14.11 -2.71 -9.14
CA THR A 175 -15.44 -3.33 -9.22
C THR A 175 -16.26 -3.09 -7.95
N ILE A 176 -15.66 -3.29 -6.76
CA ILE A 176 -16.36 -3.06 -5.49
C ILE A 176 -16.83 -1.61 -5.35
N LEU A 177 -15.99 -0.64 -5.69
CA LEU A 177 -16.34 0.78 -5.60
C LEU A 177 -17.41 1.16 -6.63
N LEU A 178 -17.30 0.62 -7.85
CA LEU A 178 -18.29 0.84 -8.90
C LEU A 178 -19.66 0.27 -8.49
N GLU A 179 -19.70 -0.95 -7.98
CA GLU A 179 -20.94 -1.56 -7.47
C GLU A 179 -21.54 -0.77 -6.30
N ARG A 180 -20.70 -0.33 -5.36
CA ARG A 180 -21.15 0.50 -4.23
C ARG A 180 -21.72 1.83 -4.70
N LYS A 181 -21.10 2.46 -5.70
CA LYS A 181 -21.59 3.70 -6.29
C LYS A 181 -22.93 3.50 -7.00
N SER A 182 -22.99 2.55 -7.94
CA SER A 182 -24.17 2.26 -8.75
C SER A 182 -25.39 1.90 -7.92
N ASN A 183 -25.18 1.22 -6.79
CA ASN A 183 -26.26 0.82 -5.88
C ASN A 183 -26.52 1.82 -4.74
N ASN A 184 -25.88 2.99 -4.73
CA ASN A 184 -25.94 3.96 -3.63
C ASN A 184 -25.73 3.29 -2.24
N PHE A 185 -24.72 2.42 -2.16
CA PHE A 185 -24.56 1.49 -1.06
C PHE A 185 -24.28 2.22 0.27
N MET A 186 -25.07 1.84 1.28
CA MET A 186 -24.91 2.21 2.68
C MET A 186 -25.22 0.98 3.54
N SER A 187 -24.44 0.77 4.60
CA SER A 187 -24.65 -0.34 5.53
C SER A 187 -26.00 -0.19 6.26
N LEU A 188 -26.55 -1.30 6.76
CA LEU A 188 -27.81 -1.27 7.52
C LEU A 188 -27.70 -0.39 8.77
N LYS A 189 -26.54 -0.38 9.43
CA LYS A 189 -26.26 0.50 10.57
C LYS A 189 -26.37 1.98 10.18
N VAL A 190 -25.76 2.39 9.06
CA VAL A 190 -25.85 3.76 8.53
C VAL A 190 -27.30 4.10 8.17
N LYS A 191 -27.99 3.22 7.45
CA LYS A 191 -29.41 3.42 7.08
C LYS A 191 -30.31 3.58 8.30
N GLY A 192 -30.09 2.78 9.36
CA GLY A 192 -30.84 2.88 10.60
C GLY A 192 -30.63 4.23 11.32
N LEU A 193 -29.39 4.68 11.44
CA LEU A 193 -29.07 5.99 12.03
C LEU A 193 -29.64 7.14 11.20
N LEU A 194 -29.56 7.07 9.87
CA LEU A 194 -30.12 8.07 8.97
C LEU A 194 -31.65 8.15 9.05
N ALA A 195 -32.33 6.99 9.14
CA ALA A 195 -33.78 6.95 9.29
C ALA A 195 -34.22 7.66 10.59
N GLN A 196 -33.50 7.45 11.69
CA GLN A 196 -33.73 8.17 12.93
C GLN A 196 -33.56 9.69 12.75
N LYS A 197 -32.45 10.16 12.16
CA LYS A 197 -32.22 11.60 11.92
C LYS A 197 -33.26 12.23 11.01
N ARG A 198 -33.79 11.48 10.04
CA ARG A 198 -34.89 11.93 9.19
C ARG A 198 -36.19 12.10 9.98
N SER A 199 -36.49 11.18 10.90
CA SER A 199 -37.63 11.32 11.82
C SER A 199 -37.46 12.48 12.80
N ASP A 200 -36.23 12.84 13.16
CA ASP A 200 -35.90 14.00 13.99
C ASP A 200 -36.00 15.34 13.24
N GLY A 201 -36.38 15.35 11.95
CA GLY A 201 -36.58 16.55 11.14
C GLY A 201 -35.35 17.04 10.36
N LEU A 202 -34.23 16.31 10.38
CA LEU A 202 -32.96 16.69 9.72
C LEU A 202 -32.90 16.23 8.26
N GLY A 203 -33.95 16.52 7.49
CA GLY A 203 -34.09 16.07 6.10
C GLY A 203 -33.05 16.67 5.14
N LYS A 204 -32.69 17.95 5.35
CA LYS A 204 -31.72 18.65 4.49
C LYS A 204 -30.30 18.09 4.67
N GLU A 205 -29.91 17.84 5.92
CA GLU A 205 -28.64 17.25 6.29
C GLU A 205 -28.54 15.79 5.83
N TYR A 206 -29.67 15.06 5.87
CA TYR A 206 -29.76 13.72 5.26
C TYR A 206 -29.43 13.75 3.76
N ASP A 207 -30.03 14.69 3.02
CA ASP A 207 -29.79 14.81 1.57
C ASP A 207 -28.32 15.20 1.30
N GLN A 208 -27.76 16.11 2.11
CA GLN A 208 -26.35 16.49 2.04
C GLN A 208 -25.43 15.29 2.29
N PHE A 209 -25.68 14.51 3.34
CA PHE A 209 -24.92 13.29 3.63
C PHE A 209 -24.94 12.33 2.43
N CYS A 210 -26.11 12.13 1.81
CA CYS A 210 -26.23 11.25 0.67
C CYS A 210 -25.43 11.77 -0.55
N ALA A 211 -25.43 13.08 -0.78
CA ALA A 211 -24.63 13.71 -1.82
C ALA A 211 -23.12 13.56 -1.57
N ASP A 212 -22.67 13.78 -0.33
CA ASP A 212 -21.27 13.62 0.07
C ASP A 212 -20.80 12.17 -0.14
N VAL A 213 -21.60 11.19 0.30
CA VAL A 213 -21.31 9.76 0.12
C VAL A 213 -21.19 9.39 -1.36
N GLN A 214 -22.03 9.96 -2.23
CA GLN A 214 -21.91 9.76 -3.67
C GLN A 214 -20.63 10.37 -4.24
N GLY A 215 -20.20 11.52 -3.72
CA GLY A 215 -18.94 12.17 -4.08
C GLY A 215 -17.69 11.36 -3.72
N LEU A 216 -17.76 10.52 -2.67
CA LEU A 216 -16.64 9.67 -2.23
C LEU A 216 -16.19 8.65 -3.28
N TYR A 217 -17.12 8.14 -4.09
CA TYR A 217 -16.84 7.09 -5.09
C TYR A 217 -16.31 7.69 -6.40
N SER A 218 -15.29 8.53 -6.32
CA SER A 218 -14.59 9.06 -7.50
C SER A 218 -13.55 8.05 -8.00
N MET A 219 -13.77 7.52 -9.20
CA MET A 219 -12.93 6.46 -9.80
C MET A 219 -11.74 7.02 -10.59
N GLU A 220 -11.77 8.31 -10.95
CA GLU A 220 -10.77 8.94 -11.84
C GLU A 220 -9.34 8.72 -11.34
N TYR A 221 -9.13 8.82 -10.02
CA TYR A 221 -7.80 8.66 -9.44
C TYR A 221 -7.33 7.21 -9.55
N LEU A 222 -8.19 6.24 -9.22
CA LEU A 222 -7.87 4.82 -9.27
C LEU A 222 -7.56 4.36 -10.70
N GLU A 223 -8.40 4.74 -11.66
CA GLU A 223 -8.25 4.39 -13.08
C GLU A 223 -6.94 4.94 -13.66
N LYS A 224 -6.53 6.14 -13.24
CA LYS A 224 -5.25 6.74 -13.63
C LYS A 224 -4.06 5.88 -13.17
N TRP A 225 -4.12 5.28 -11.99
CA TRP A 225 -3.07 4.38 -11.49
C TRP A 225 -3.08 3.00 -12.13
N MET A 226 -4.25 2.56 -12.60
CA MET A 226 -4.39 1.28 -13.32
C MET A 226 -3.90 1.38 -14.77
N THR A 227 -3.98 2.56 -15.39
CA THR A 227 -3.62 2.77 -16.81
C THR A 227 -2.21 2.26 -17.17
N PRO A 228 -1.13 2.58 -16.43
CA PRO A 228 0.20 2.06 -16.75
C PRO A 228 0.31 0.53 -16.63
N MET A 229 -0.56 -0.11 -15.84
CA MET A 229 -0.57 -1.56 -15.66
C MET A 229 -1.21 -2.28 -16.85
N GLU A 230 -1.91 -1.57 -17.74
CA GLU A 230 -2.51 -2.15 -18.94
C GLU A 230 -1.48 -2.65 -19.95
N GLU A 231 -0.26 -2.09 -19.97
CA GLU A 231 0.84 -2.61 -20.78
C GLU A 231 1.15 -4.08 -20.42
N PHE A 232 0.91 -4.49 -19.18
CA PHE A 232 1.18 -5.84 -18.69
C PHE A 232 -0.03 -6.78 -18.78
N SER A 233 -1.12 -6.37 -19.43
CA SER A 233 -2.32 -7.21 -19.62
C SER A 233 -2.04 -8.54 -20.31
N THR A 234 -1.01 -8.59 -21.16
CA THR A 234 -0.67 -9.82 -21.89
C THR A 234 -0.12 -10.95 -21.00
N PHE A 235 0.19 -10.65 -19.73
CA PHE A 235 0.73 -11.62 -18.77
C PHE A 235 -0.32 -12.18 -17.80
N THR A 236 -1.60 -11.81 -17.95
CA THR A 236 -2.68 -12.24 -17.03
C THR A 236 -2.81 -13.76 -16.90
N TRP A 237 -2.62 -14.50 -18.00
CA TRP A 237 -2.65 -15.97 -18.02
C TRP A 237 -1.62 -16.62 -17.07
N MET A 238 -0.57 -15.89 -16.69
CA MET A 238 0.47 -16.39 -15.79
C MET A 238 0.00 -16.49 -14.34
N ASP A 239 -1.17 -15.97 -13.98
CA ASP A 239 -1.70 -16.15 -12.63
C ASP A 239 -2.12 -17.61 -12.32
N LEU A 240 -2.23 -18.42 -13.38
CA LEU A 240 -2.64 -19.82 -13.35
C LEU A 240 -3.95 -20.02 -12.56
N SER A 241 -4.87 -19.06 -12.67
CA SER A 241 -6.25 -19.22 -12.19
C SER A 241 -7.03 -20.16 -13.11
N GLU A 242 -6.73 -20.15 -14.41
CA GLU A 242 -7.31 -21.03 -15.42
C GLU A 242 -6.20 -21.61 -16.33
N PRO A 243 -6.46 -22.72 -17.05
CA PRO A 243 -5.50 -23.25 -18.01
C PRO A 243 -5.20 -22.19 -19.09
N PRO A 244 -3.91 -21.88 -19.37
CA PRO A 244 -3.55 -20.74 -20.21
C PRO A 244 -3.94 -20.98 -21.67
N GLU A 245 -4.58 -20.04 -22.35
CA GLU A 245 -4.86 -20.16 -23.78
C GLU A 245 -3.66 -19.79 -24.63
N TRP A 246 -3.54 -20.40 -25.82
CA TRP A 246 -2.38 -20.12 -26.68
C TRP A 246 -2.36 -18.69 -27.19
N ASN A 247 -3.52 -18.12 -27.52
CA ASN A 247 -3.63 -16.74 -28.00
C ASN A 247 -3.05 -15.73 -27.00
N ASP A 248 -3.27 -15.96 -25.69
CA ASP A 248 -2.73 -15.12 -24.63
C ASP A 248 -1.20 -15.25 -24.52
N VAL A 249 -0.68 -16.47 -24.64
CA VAL A 249 0.77 -16.73 -24.64
C VAL A 249 1.42 -16.13 -25.89
N GLU A 250 0.79 -16.23 -27.05
CA GLU A 250 1.29 -15.66 -28.30
C GLU A 250 1.39 -14.13 -28.22
N ALA A 251 0.38 -13.46 -27.66
CA ALA A 251 0.42 -12.03 -27.40
C ALA A 251 1.60 -11.66 -26.48
N CYS A 252 1.85 -12.48 -25.46
CA CYS A 252 2.96 -12.30 -24.53
C CYS A 252 4.33 -12.45 -25.22
N ILE A 253 4.46 -13.43 -26.10
CA ILE A 253 5.68 -13.64 -26.91
C ILE A 253 5.96 -12.43 -27.80
N LYS A 254 4.93 -11.90 -28.47
CA LYS A 254 5.05 -10.69 -29.32
C LYS A 254 5.54 -9.50 -28.51
N PHE A 255 4.91 -9.24 -27.35
CA PHE A 255 5.33 -8.19 -26.43
C PHE A 255 6.80 -8.35 -25.98
N LEU A 256 7.20 -9.56 -25.61
CA LEU A 256 8.56 -9.85 -25.18
C LEU A 256 9.59 -9.65 -26.31
N GLY A 257 9.23 -10.00 -27.54
CA GLY A 257 10.04 -9.76 -28.73
C GLY A 257 10.36 -8.28 -28.93
N GLU A 258 9.38 -7.39 -28.73
CA GLU A 258 9.58 -5.93 -28.78
C GLU A 258 10.55 -5.42 -27.69
N LYS A 259 10.65 -6.13 -26.56
CA LYS A 259 11.59 -5.83 -25.46
C LYS A 259 12.93 -6.58 -25.59
N GLY A 260 13.17 -7.27 -26.72
CA GLY A 260 14.42 -7.99 -26.99
C GLY A 260 14.54 -9.36 -26.33
N VAL A 261 13.45 -9.92 -25.81
CA VAL A 261 13.43 -11.26 -25.21
C VAL A 261 12.97 -12.26 -26.26
N VAL A 262 13.91 -13.08 -26.76
CA VAL A 262 13.64 -14.08 -27.79
C VAL A 262 13.11 -15.37 -27.19
N ILE A 263 11.88 -15.71 -27.58
CA ILE A 263 11.18 -16.95 -27.22
C ILE A 263 11.04 -17.81 -28.47
N ASP A 264 11.42 -19.08 -28.38
CA ASP A 264 11.13 -20.09 -29.41
C ASP A 264 9.65 -20.50 -29.26
N ASP A 265 8.80 -20.06 -30.19
CA ASP A 265 7.35 -20.23 -30.13
C ASP A 265 6.93 -21.69 -30.31
N VAL A 266 7.58 -22.44 -31.21
CA VAL A 266 7.33 -23.87 -31.43
C VAL A 266 7.60 -24.64 -30.14
N LYS A 267 8.76 -24.41 -29.53
CA LYS A 267 9.11 -25.05 -28.26
C LYS A 267 8.20 -24.56 -27.13
N CYS A 268 7.87 -23.27 -27.09
CA CYS A 268 6.98 -22.71 -26.09
C CYS A 268 5.58 -23.36 -26.15
N PHE A 269 5.04 -23.60 -27.35
CA PHE A 269 3.74 -24.26 -27.54
C PHE A 269 3.67 -25.65 -26.87
N ASP A 270 4.70 -26.46 -27.07
CA ASP A 270 4.81 -27.78 -26.44
C ASP A 270 4.88 -27.67 -24.91
N GLN A 271 5.63 -26.69 -24.39
CA GLN A 271 5.75 -26.43 -22.97
C GLN A 271 4.43 -25.93 -22.35
N VAL A 272 3.70 -25.04 -23.04
CA VAL A 272 2.37 -24.56 -22.65
C VAL A 272 1.37 -25.72 -22.59
N THR A 273 1.46 -26.67 -23.52
CA THR A 273 0.59 -27.86 -23.48
C THR A 273 0.81 -28.69 -22.21
N ASN A 274 2.04 -28.77 -21.71
CA ASN A 274 2.33 -29.42 -20.43
C ASN A 274 1.85 -28.58 -19.24
N LEU A 275 2.00 -27.26 -19.31
CA LEU A 275 1.49 -26.33 -18.30
C LEU A 275 -0.03 -26.40 -18.18
N LYS A 276 -0.78 -26.40 -19.29
CA LYS A 276 -2.23 -26.60 -19.32
C LYS A 276 -2.66 -27.82 -18.53
N ARG A 277 -2.07 -28.99 -18.83
CA ARG A 277 -2.36 -30.26 -18.12
C ARG A 277 -2.02 -30.19 -16.63
N PHE A 278 -0.99 -29.42 -16.26
CA PHE A 278 -0.65 -29.20 -14.85
C PHE A 278 -1.71 -28.34 -14.16
N THR A 279 -2.08 -27.21 -14.76
CA THR A 279 -3.10 -26.29 -14.23
C THR A 279 -4.45 -26.98 -14.07
N GLU A 280 -4.92 -27.72 -15.09
CA GLU A 280 -6.17 -28.49 -15.03
C GLU A 280 -6.23 -29.47 -13.85
N ARG A 281 -5.09 -30.09 -13.51
CA ARG A 281 -5.00 -31.01 -12.35
C ARG A 281 -5.02 -30.28 -11.02
N CYS A 282 -4.53 -29.04 -10.99
CA CYS A 282 -4.41 -28.23 -9.78
C CYS A 282 -5.61 -27.29 -9.56
N ASN A 283 -6.47 -27.05 -10.55
CA ASN A 283 -7.63 -26.15 -10.43
C ASN A 283 -8.64 -26.56 -9.34
N ARG A 284 -8.63 -27.83 -8.91
CA ARG A 284 -9.50 -28.33 -7.82
C ARG A 284 -8.81 -28.35 -6.45
N ASP A 285 -7.55 -27.93 -6.38
CA ASP A 285 -6.74 -27.91 -5.17
C ASP A 285 -6.83 -26.53 -4.51
N GLU A 286 -7.54 -26.44 -3.39
CA GLU A 286 -7.69 -25.20 -2.61
C GLU A 286 -6.33 -24.69 -2.12
N GLU A 287 -5.40 -25.59 -1.77
CA GLU A 287 -4.06 -25.22 -1.33
C GLU A 287 -3.31 -24.53 -2.48
N PHE A 288 -3.39 -25.10 -3.69
CA PHE A 288 -2.78 -24.49 -4.88
C PHE A 288 -3.39 -23.13 -5.22
N SER A 289 -4.71 -22.99 -5.06
CA SER A 289 -5.44 -21.76 -5.38
C SER A 289 -5.06 -20.61 -4.44
N GLY A 290 -4.73 -20.92 -3.18
CA GLY A 290 -4.27 -19.96 -2.18
C GLY A 290 -2.79 -19.53 -2.32
N LEU A 291 -2.01 -20.17 -3.21
CA LEU A 291 -0.60 -19.83 -3.43
C LEU A 291 -0.45 -18.52 -4.20
N GLN A 292 0.58 -17.74 -3.84
CA GLN A 292 1.02 -16.62 -4.66
C GLN A 292 1.54 -17.12 -6.01
N VAL A 293 1.45 -16.27 -7.04
CA VAL A 293 1.76 -16.65 -8.43
C VAL A 293 3.19 -17.22 -8.55
N HIS A 294 4.18 -16.60 -7.91
CA HIS A 294 5.56 -17.12 -7.91
C HIS A 294 5.67 -18.54 -7.31
N GLN A 295 4.87 -18.88 -6.30
CA GLN A 295 4.87 -20.21 -5.68
C GLN A 295 4.21 -21.24 -6.61
N LYS A 296 3.14 -20.87 -7.31
CA LYS A 296 2.51 -21.73 -8.33
C LYS A 296 3.51 -22.12 -9.43
N TRP A 297 4.24 -21.14 -9.96
CA TRP A 297 5.29 -21.37 -10.96
C TRP A 297 6.46 -22.19 -10.41
N THR A 298 6.89 -21.93 -9.18
CA THR A 298 7.93 -22.74 -8.52
C THR A 298 7.49 -24.21 -8.39
N LYS A 299 6.23 -24.47 -8.00
CA LYS A 299 5.66 -25.81 -7.90
C LYS A 299 5.61 -26.51 -9.27
N TYR A 300 5.27 -25.78 -10.33
CA TYR A 300 5.32 -26.31 -11.71
C TYR A 300 6.74 -26.69 -12.12
N PHE A 301 7.71 -25.79 -11.96
CA PHE A 301 9.11 -26.04 -12.34
C PHE A 301 9.73 -27.19 -11.54
N ALA A 302 9.43 -27.28 -10.24
CA ALA A 302 9.91 -28.38 -9.39
C ALA A 302 9.35 -29.76 -9.80
N LYS A 303 8.17 -29.79 -10.43
CA LYS A 303 7.53 -31.04 -10.89
C LYS A 303 7.98 -31.46 -12.29
N ALA A 304 8.57 -30.56 -13.06
CA ALA A 304 9.01 -30.85 -14.41
C ALA A 304 10.26 -31.74 -14.42
N LYS A 305 10.29 -32.71 -15.34
CA LYS A 305 11.36 -33.73 -15.40
C LYS A 305 12.72 -33.16 -15.78
N SER A 306 12.76 -32.11 -16.60
CA SER A 306 13.98 -31.46 -17.05
C SER A 306 13.71 -30.01 -17.48
N ILE A 307 14.77 -29.19 -17.51
CA ILE A 307 14.70 -27.79 -17.95
C ILE A 307 14.18 -27.68 -19.40
N ALA A 308 14.46 -28.67 -20.25
CA ALA A 308 13.95 -28.69 -21.63
C ALA A 308 12.42 -28.64 -21.71
N CYS A 309 11.72 -29.14 -20.68
CA CYS A 309 10.25 -29.13 -20.60
C CYS A 309 9.64 -27.77 -20.28
N TYR A 310 10.43 -26.75 -19.90
CA TYR A 310 9.93 -25.44 -19.49
C TYR A 310 10.88 -24.27 -19.79
N SER A 311 11.93 -24.46 -20.60
CA SER A 311 12.96 -23.45 -20.83
C SER A 311 12.45 -22.11 -21.37
N GLU A 312 11.43 -22.13 -22.24
CA GLU A 312 10.86 -20.92 -22.84
C GLU A 312 9.90 -20.26 -21.86
N LEU A 313 9.08 -21.06 -21.17
CA LEU A 313 8.26 -20.59 -20.05
C LEU A 313 9.11 -19.97 -18.93
N LEU A 314 10.32 -20.49 -18.70
CA LEU A 314 11.25 -19.95 -17.71
C LEU A 314 11.74 -18.55 -18.10
N LYS A 315 12.05 -18.30 -19.38
CA LYS A 315 12.44 -16.96 -19.85
C LYS A 315 11.31 -15.96 -19.62
N ILE A 316 10.06 -16.34 -19.93
CA ILE A 316 8.87 -15.52 -19.68
C ILE A 316 8.73 -15.24 -18.18
N ALA A 317 8.80 -16.28 -17.34
CA ALA A 317 8.73 -16.15 -15.89
C ALA A 317 9.83 -15.24 -15.33
N GLN A 318 11.07 -15.38 -15.79
CA GLN A 318 12.20 -14.55 -15.38
C GLN A 318 11.96 -13.07 -15.69
N PHE A 319 11.44 -12.75 -16.87
CA PHE A 319 11.11 -11.37 -17.23
C PHE A 319 10.02 -10.81 -16.29
N VAL A 320 8.90 -11.52 -16.14
CA VAL A 320 7.75 -11.01 -15.38
C VAL A 320 8.05 -10.89 -13.90
N PHE A 321 8.71 -11.88 -13.29
CA PHE A 321 9.04 -11.84 -11.86
C PHE A 321 10.22 -10.91 -11.52
N ALA A 322 10.95 -10.41 -12.51
CA ALA A 322 11.93 -9.34 -12.30
C ALA A 322 11.27 -7.95 -12.16
N LEU A 323 10.01 -7.79 -12.56
CA LEU A 323 9.27 -6.54 -12.43
C LEU A 323 8.84 -6.31 -10.98
N SER A 324 9.17 -5.15 -10.43
CA SER A 324 8.65 -4.72 -9.13
C SER A 324 7.18 -4.32 -9.26
N SER A 325 6.28 -5.04 -8.59
CA SER A 325 4.84 -4.79 -8.62
C SER A 325 4.40 -3.60 -7.76
N HIS A 326 5.17 -3.28 -6.72
CA HIS A 326 4.91 -2.17 -5.79
C HIS A 326 6.21 -1.69 -5.13
N ASN A 327 6.17 -0.50 -4.51
CA ASN A 327 7.29 0.08 -3.79
C ASN A 327 7.46 -0.43 -2.35
N ALA A 328 6.53 -1.23 -1.81
CA ALA A 328 6.58 -1.68 -0.41
C ALA A 328 7.90 -2.39 -0.04
N ASN A 329 8.53 -3.13 -0.97
CA ASN A 329 9.85 -3.74 -0.75
C ASN A 329 10.93 -2.68 -0.47
N VAL A 330 10.91 -1.56 -1.20
CA VAL A 330 11.81 -0.42 -0.99
C VAL A 330 11.49 0.28 0.33
N GLU A 331 10.22 0.43 0.68
CA GLU A 331 9.81 1.03 1.95
C GLU A 331 10.22 0.19 3.18
N ARG A 332 10.25 -1.15 3.06
CA ARG A 332 10.83 -2.01 4.11
C ARG A 332 12.33 -1.76 4.27
N VAL A 333 13.08 -1.57 3.18
CA VAL A 333 14.50 -1.19 3.25
C VAL A 333 14.66 0.19 3.90
N PHE A 334 13.80 1.17 3.59
CA PHE A 334 13.83 2.47 4.26
C PHE A 334 13.52 2.38 5.75
N SER A 335 12.60 1.49 6.14
CA SER A 335 12.28 1.25 7.54
C SER A 335 13.47 0.62 8.28
N LEU A 336 14.13 -0.36 7.67
CA LEU A 336 15.39 -0.91 8.20
C LEU A 336 16.45 0.18 8.33
N MET A 337 16.60 1.01 7.31
CA MET A 337 17.56 2.11 7.29
C MET A 337 17.30 3.11 8.43
N GLN A 338 16.04 3.51 8.62
CA GLN A 338 15.63 4.41 9.70
C GLN A 338 15.90 3.82 11.08
N SER A 339 15.78 2.49 11.25
CA SER A 339 16.12 1.82 12.51
C SER A 339 17.61 1.88 12.85
N GLN A 340 18.49 2.05 11.85
CA GLN A 340 19.93 2.15 12.07
C GLN A 340 20.38 3.55 12.50
N TRP A 341 19.58 4.59 12.22
CA TRP A 341 19.84 5.95 12.67
C TRP A 341 19.24 6.21 14.05
N THR A 342 20.03 6.00 15.10
CA THR A 342 19.69 6.38 16.48
C THR A 342 20.45 7.65 16.89
N LYS A 343 20.13 8.22 18.07
CA LYS A 343 20.87 9.38 18.61
C LYS A 343 22.35 9.05 18.83
N GLU A 344 22.64 7.80 19.17
CA GLU A 344 23.98 7.26 19.42
C GLU A 344 24.68 6.83 18.13
N ARG A 345 23.91 6.55 17.06
CA ARG A 345 24.39 5.99 15.80
C ARG A 345 23.98 6.85 14.59
N ASN A 346 24.28 8.14 14.66
CA ASN A 346 23.89 9.12 13.64
C ASN A 346 24.97 9.43 12.58
N GLN A 347 26.18 8.89 12.72
CA GLN A 347 27.33 9.17 11.83
C GLN A 347 27.85 7.94 11.07
N LEU A 348 26.98 6.96 10.76
CA LEU A 348 27.39 5.83 9.93
C LEU A 348 27.78 6.30 8.53
N SER A 349 28.90 5.78 8.01
CA SER A 349 29.23 5.94 6.60
C SER A 349 28.19 5.23 5.71
N VAL A 350 28.04 5.70 4.47
CA VAL A 350 27.11 5.11 3.51
C VAL A 350 27.45 3.65 3.25
N GLU A 351 28.74 3.30 3.17
CA GLU A 351 29.22 1.93 2.96
C GLU A 351 28.86 1.03 4.14
N SER A 352 29.02 1.54 5.36
CA SER A 352 28.66 0.81 6.58
C SER A 352 27.16 0.54 6.61
N LEU A 353 26.35 1.59 6.38
CA LEU A 353 24.89 1.49 6.32
C LEU A 353 24.45 0.49 5.24
N LYS A 354 25.03 0.57 4.03
CA LYS A 354 24.77 -0.36 2.93
C LYS A 354 25.10 -1.80 3.31
N GLY A 355 26.25 -2.04 3.95
CA GLY A 355 26.65 -3.36 4.44
C GLY A 355 25.66 -3.93 5.47
N ILE A 356 25.24 -3.12 6.43
CA ILE A 356 24.24 -3.50 7.45
C ILE A 356 22.92 -3.86 6.79
N LEU A 357 22.43 -3.02 5.87
CA LEU A 357 21.18 -3.24 5.17
C LEU A 357 21.22 -4.54 4.36
N PHE A 358 22.31 -4.84 3.66
CA PHE A 358 22.44 -6.10 2.94
C PHE A 358 22.39 -7.31 3.87
N VAL A 359 23.10 -7.28 4.99
CA VAL A 359 23.11 -8.39 5.94
C VAL A 359 21.73 -8.57 6.55
N GLN A 360 21.10 -7.50 7.04
CA GLN A 360 19.77 -7.55 7.65
C GLN A 360 18.69 -8.01 6.66
N TYR A 361 18.69 -7.47 5.44
CA TYR A 361 17.65 -7.78 4.47
C TYR A 361 17.77 -9.21 3.92
N ASN A 362 18.98 -9.66 3.59
CA ASN A 362 19.19 -11.01 3.02
C ASN A 362 19.09 -12.12 4.06
N LEU A 363 19.26 -11.81 5.35
CA LEU A 363 19.22 -12.78 6.44
C LEU A 363 18.01 -12.59 7.37
N LYS A 364 17.00 -11.81 6.94
CA LYS A 364 15.81 -11.51 7.73
C LYS A 364 15.01 -12.74 8.16
N ASP A 365 15.08 -13.82 7.38
CA ASP A 365 14.37 -15.08 7.62
C ASP A 365 15.20 -16.06 8.48
N MET A 366 16.42 -15.67 8.87
CA MET A 366 17.28 -16.47 9.75
C MET A 366 17.18 -15.97 11.18
N SER A 367 16.91 -16.88 12.13
CA SER A 367 17.04 -16.53 13.54
C SER A 367 18.50 -16.26 13.90
N CYS A 368 18.75 -15.55 15.01
CA CYS A 368 20.12 -15.34 15.51
C CYS A 368 20.84 -16.68 15.76
N LYS A 369 20.10 -17.72 16.19
CA LYS A 369 20.62 -19.06 16.41
C LYS A 369 21.04 -19.73 15.10
N ASP A 370 20.20 -19.64 14.06
CA ASP A 370 20.48 -20.23 12.76
C ASP A 370 21.61 -19.49 12.04
N PHE A 371 21.65 -18.16 12.18
CA PHE A 371 22.74 -17.34 11.65
C PHE A 371 24.08 -17.71 12.29
N HIS A 372 24.11 -17.88 13.62
CA HIS A 372 25.31 -18.33 14.32
C HIS A 372 25.77 -19.72 13.85
N ALA A 373 24.84 -20.67 13.70
CA ALA A 373 25.15 -22.01 13.18
C ALA A 373 25.67 -21.96 11.73
N TYR A 374 25.06 -21.11 10.89
CA TYR A 374 25.50 -20.86 9.52
C TYR A 374 26.93 -20.30 9.48
N LEU A 375 27.24 -19.30 10.31
CA LEU A 375 28.60 -18.75 10.40
C LEU A 375 29.61 -19.84 10.80
N LEU A 376 29.32 -20.64 11.83
CA LEU A 376 30.22 -21.70 12.29
C LEU A 376 30.47 -22.80 11.23
N SER A 377 29.47 -23.11 10.40
CA SER A 377 29.64 -24.06 9.31
C SER A 377 30.43 -23.50 8.13
N ASN A 378 30.49 -22.18 7.96
CA ASN A 378 31.18 -21.53 6.85
C ASN A 378 32.57 -20.99 7.25
N ARG A 379 33.56 -21.89 7.33
CA ARG A 379 34.95 -21.56 7.70
C ARG A 379 35.58 -20.46 6.83
N LYS A 380 35.25 -20.43 5.53
CA LYS A 380 35.76 -19.42 4.59
C LYS A 380 35.23 -18.03 4.93
N LEU A 381 33.94 -17.93 5.23
CA LEU A 381 33.32 -16.67 5.66
C LEU A 381 33.88 -16.21 7.00
N LEU A 382 34.04 -17.11 7.97
CA LEU A 382 34.68 -16.78 9.26
C LEU A 382 36.10 -16.25 9.09
N GLY A 383 36.92 -16.91 8.26
CA GLY A 383 38.26 -16.43 7.95
C GLY A 383 38.28 -15.02 7.37
N LYS A 384 37.33 -14.71 6.46
CA LYS A 384 37.16 -13.34 5.93
C LYS A 384 36.71 -12.33 7.00
N ILE A 385 35.82 -12.73 7.91
CA ILE A 385 35.35 -11.86 8.99
C ILE A 385 36.47 -11.57 9.99
N SER A 386 37.31 -12.55 10.32
CA SER A 386 38.42 -12.38 11.26
C SER A 386 39.66 -11.72 10.64
N SER A 387 39.78 -11.72 9.31
CA SER A 387 40.93 -11.15 8.60
C SER A 387 41.04 -9.64 8.76
N THR A 388 42.28 -9.16 8.84
CA THR A 388 42.65 -7.73 8.81
C THR A 388 42.51 -7.11 7.41
N ALA A 389 42.50 -7.92 6.34
CA ALA A 389 42.37 -7.47 4.95
C ALA A 389 41.04 -6.75 4.64
N LYS A 390 40.10 -6.70 5.58
CA LYS A 390 38.88 -5.89 5.49
C LYS A 390 39.11 -4.41 5.80
N TYR A 391 40.26 -4.05 6.37
CA TYR A 391 40.61 -2.68 6.71
C TYR A 391 41.57 -2.09 5.70
N ARG A 392 41.26 -0.87 5.22
CA ARG A 392 42.07 -0.16 4.20
C ARG A 392 43.51 0.14 4.60
N TRP A 393 43.86 0.04 5.89
CA TRP A 393 45.24 0.23 6.35
C TRP A 393 46.10 -1.02 6.17
N ALA A 394 45.50 -2.21 6.16
CA ALA A 394 46.22 -3.46 5.94
C ALA A 394 46.78 -3.52 4.52
N ASP A 395 46.08 -2.94 3.54
CA ASP A 395 46.56 -2.83 2.16
C ASP A 395 47.79 -1.89 2.02
N LYS A 396 48.01 -0.98 2.98
CA LYS A 396 49.13 -0.04 2.96
C LYS A 396 50.40 -0.62 3.57
N GLU A 397 50.27 -1.40 4.64
CA GLU A 397 51.41 -2.12 5.23
C GLU A 397 51.97 -3.15 4.25
N ASP A 398 51.10 -3.84 3.48
CA ASP A 398 51.53 -4.78 2.42
C ASP A 398 52.22 -4.08 1.21
N GLU A 399 52.00 -2.78 1.00
CA GLU A 399 52.65 -1.97 -0.04
C GLU A 399 53.98 -1.36 0.47
N GLU A 400 54.03 -0.94 1.73
CA GLU A 400 55.26 -0.47 2.39
C GLU A 400 56.26 -1.61 2.62
N GLU A 401 55.82 -2.79 3.08
CA GLU A 401 56.69 -3.98 3.22
C GLU A 401 57.29 -4.45 1.88
N LYS A 402 56.58 -4.27 0.76
CA LYS A 402 57.11 -4.59 -0.58
C LYS A 402 58.09 -3.56 -1.11
N GLN A 403 57.98 -2.30 -0.70
CA GLN A 403 58.97 -1.27 -1.02
C GLN A 403 60.25 -1.46 -0.21
N ASP A 404 60.13 -1.89 1.05
CA ASP A 404 61.28 -2.19 1.91
C ASP A 404 62.01 -3.52 1.56
N GLU A 405 61.39 -4.41 0.77
CA GLU A 405 62.03 -5.62 0.20
C GLU A 405 62.68 -5.41 -1.19
N GLU A 406 62.42 -4.27 -1.85
CA GLU A 406 62.99 -3.92 -3.17
C GLU A 406 64.18 -2.93 -3.10
N ASP A 407 64.47 -2.36 -1.92
CA ASP A 407 65.69 -1.58 -1.59
C ASP A 407 66.74 -2.44 -0.87
#